data_AF-A0AAQ0U986-F1
#
_entry.id   AF-A0AAQ0U986-F1
#
_cell.length_a   1.000
_cell.length_b   1.000
_cell.length_c   1.000
_cell.angle_alpha   90.00
_cell.angle_beta   90.00
_cell.angle_gamma   90.00
#
_symmetry.space_group_name_H-M   'P 1'
#
loop_
_entity.id
_entity.type
_entity.pdbx_description
1 polymer ?
#
loop_
_entity_poly.entity_id
_entity_poly.type
_entity_poly.pdbx_seq_one_letter_code
_entity_poly.pdbx_strand_id
1 'polypeptide(L)'
;MLWARFSTLKLKDRLTMSMRGTGTPISTAWREVVPWWKLAIAIGLSVLALLGTVGSFFNGKGIAGSIIGLGFALIPVLYLSHRHRNSLTSDSSTGTQISRNWLLVGIPVLAALVLGCEPLDDTSEPLRDPDAVMINVIGQVLDDAKDNLKALEVKVKTIDDTGGGRSVILSKNWTVTSQSIAAGDVLGDRTEVELGVVKTGESKKSDMQDNDVVQPVEQERQEPESNTPVGDRDREVADESFILYLDLNNIPYGGDRETAIHSGRLTCDYISSGKSPELSVIVSIKTAQESGYTRTQAEQIVGSAVGAFCAEYLYALN
;
A
#
# COMPACT_ATOMS: atom_id res chain seq x y z
N MET A 1 25.65 24.33 73.49
CA MET A 1 24.62 23.58 74.25
C MET A 1 24.53 22.18 73.66
N LEU A 2 24.77 21.15 74.50
CA LEU A 2 24.50 19.69 74.37
C LEU A 2 25.05 18.96 73.11
N TRP A 3 26.05 18.06 73.09
CA TRP A 3 26.37 16.83 73.87
C TRP A 3 25.37 15.66 73.76
N ALA A 4 25.77 14.58 73.06
CA ALA A 4 25.56 13.12 73.30
C ALA A 4 25.79 12.38 71.94
N ARG A 5 26.73 11.46 71.68
CA ARG A 5 27.38 10.33 72.37
C ARG A 5 26.43 9.24 72.89
N PHE A 6 26.39 8.09 72.20
CA PHE A 6 26.34 6.70 72.73
C PHE A 6 26.50 5.76 71.51
N SER A 7 27.66 5.14 71.26
CA SER A 7 28.25 3.94 71.90
C SER A 7 27.56 2.61 71.54
N THR A 8 28.23 1.89 70.63
CA THR A 8 28.62 0.47 70.71
C THR A 8 27.62 -0.56 71.25
N LEU A 9 27.19 -1.46 70.37
CA LEU A 9 26.96 -2.86 70.72
C LEU A 9 27.78 -3.76 69.79
N LYS A 10 28.89 -4.25 70.34
CA LYS A 10 29.52 -5.50 69.91
C LYS A 10 28.52 -6.62 70.19
N LEU A 11 28.10 -7.36 69.17
CA LEU A 11 27.90 -8.79 69.36
C LEU A 11 28.96 -9.54 68.56
N LYS A 12 29.70 -10.30 69.34
CA LYS A 12 30.88 -11.07 69.04
C LYS A 12 30.42 -12.52 69.08
N ASP A 13 30.96 -13.31 68.16
CA ASP A 13 31.14 -14.75 68.26
C ASP A 13 29.97 -15.69 67.92
N ARG A 14 30.35 -16.64 67.06
CA ARG A 14 29.93 -18.04 66.98
C ARG A 14 28.51 -18.32 66.49
N LEU A 15 28.44 -18.67 65.21
CA LEU A 15 28.06 -20.04 64.82
C LEU A 15 28.80 -20.41 63.52
N THR A 16 29.95 -21.05 63.69
CA THR A 16 30.54 -21.91 62.67
C THR A 16 29.66 -23.15 62.55
N MET A 17 28.88 -23.25 61.47
CA MET A 17 28.34 -24.54 61.04
C MET A 17 28.75 -24.76 59.58
N SER A 18 29.85 -25.51 59.46
CA SER A 18 30.34 -26.10 58.23
C SER A 18 29.29 -27.08 57.70
N MET A 19 28.63 -26.73 56.60
CA MET A 19 28.13 -27.72 55.65
C MET A 19 28.92 -27.55 54.35
N ARG A 20 29.91 -28.43 54.18
CA ARG A 20 30.39 -28.83 52.86
C ARG A 20 29.23 -29.54 52.15
N GLY A 21 28.49 -28.79 51.34
CA GLY A 21 27.74 -29.32 50.22
C GLY A 21 28.31 -28.69 48.96
N THR A 22 29.00 -29.47 48.14
CA THR A 22 29.45 -29.08 46.80
C THR A 22 28.24 -28.99 45.88
N GLY A 23 27.45 -27.94 46.05
CA GLY A 23 26.51 -27.46 45.03
C GLY A 23 27.14 -26.24 44.40
N THR A 24 27.59 -26.35 43.15
CA THR A 24 27.96 -25.18 42.36
C THR A 24 26.72 -24.28 42.22
N PRO A 25 26.76 -23.02 42.67
CA PRO A 25 25.62 -22.12 42.55
C PRO A 25 25.41 -21.76 41.09
N ILE A 26 24.38 -22.34 40.47
CA ILE A 26 23.83 -21.88 39.19
C ILE A 26 23.03 -20.60 39.47
N SER A 27 23.67 -19.46 39.71
CA SER A 27 22.95 -18.16 39.73
C SER A 27 23.84 -16.92 39.83
N THR A 28 24.90 -16.79 39.03
CA THR A 28 25.56 -15.47 38.88
C THR A 28 25.96 -15.11 37.45
N ALA A 29 25.96 -16.04 36.50
CA ALA A 29 26.46 -15.80 35.14
C ALA A 29 25.57 -14.89 34.25
N TRP A 30 24.33 -14.58 34.65
CA TRP A 30 23.42 -13.77 33.82
C TRP A 30 23.56 -12.26 34.01
N ARG A 31 24.33 -11.78 35.00
CA ARG A 31 24.43 -10.34 35.31
C ARG A 31 25.40 -9.55 34.43
N GLU A 32 26.21 -10.20 33.59
CA GLU A 32 27.21 -9.49 32.77
C GLU A 32 26.81 -9.25 31.30
N VAL A 33 25.72 -9.86 30.80
CA VAL A 33 25.44 -9.85 29.36
C VAL A 33 24.55 -8.68 28.92
N VAL A 34 23.80 -8.06 29.84
CA VAL A 34 22.92 -6.92 29.50
C VAL A 34 23.09 -5.82 30.55
N PRO A 35 23.55 -4.62 30.15
CA PRO A 35 23.58 -3.46 31.04
C PRO A 35 22.19 -3.23 31.64
N TRP A 36 22.11 -3.11 32.98
CA TRP A 36 20.86 -2.93 33.72
C TRP A 36 19.95 -1.83 33.14
N TRP A 37 20.55 -0.75 32.63
CA TRP A 37 19.80 0.36 32.02
C TRP A 37 19.00 -0.06 30.78
N LYS A 38 19.50 -1.02 29.97
CA LYS A 38 18.77 -1.53 28.80
C LYS A 38 17.55 -2.35 29.21
N LEU A 39 17.68 -3.14 30.28
CA LEU A 39 16.55 -3.88 30.85
C LEU A 39 15.49 -2.92 31.39
N ALA A 40 15.91 -1.87 32.11
CA ALA A 40 15.01 -0.86 32.66
C ALA A 40 14.24 -0.11 31.56
N ILE A 41 14.91 0.27 30.45
CA ILE A 41 14.25 0.91 29.30
C ILE A 41 13.24 -0.03 28.64
N ALA A 42 13.60 -1.30 28.42
CA ALA A 42 12.70 -2.27 27.80
C ALA A 42 11.44 -2.52 28.65
N ILE A 43 11.60 -2.65 29.97
CA ILE A 43 10.48 -2.80 30.90
C ILE A 43 9.64 -1.52 30.90
N GLY A 44 10.27 -0.33 30.96
CA GLY A 44 9.57 0.96 30.94
C GLY A 44 8.72 1.16 29.69
N LEU A 45 9.26 0.87 28.51
CA LEU A 45 8.52 0.96 27.24
C LEU A 45 7.37 -0.04 27.16
N SER A 46 7.56 -1.25 27.68
CA SER A 46 6.50 -2.27 27.70
C SER A 46 5.34 -1.88 28.61
N VAL A 47 5.64 -1.33 29.79
CA VAL A 47 4.62 -0.83 30.73
C VAL A 47 3.88 0.39 30.15
N LEU A 48 4.60 1.31 29.50
CA LEU A 48 4.00 2.48 28.86
C LEU A 48 3.04 2.06 27.72
N ALA A 49 3.44 1.09 26.89
CA ALA A 49 2.61 0.56 25.82
C ALA A 49 1.34 -0.11 26.38
N LEU A 50 1.47 -0.94 27.43
CA LEU A 50 0.33 -1.58 28.09
C LEU A 50 -0.64 -0.54 28.68
N LEU A 51 -0.13 0.48 29.38
CA LEU A 51 -0.98 1.56 29.91
C LEU A 51 -1.68 2.35 28.81
N GLY A 52 -1.03 2.58 27.66
CA GLY A 52 -1.64 3.21 26.48
C GLY A 52 -2.80 2.40 25.88
N THR A 53 -2.68 1.07 25.85
CA THR A 53 -3.78 0.19 25.38
C THR A 53 -4.99 0.22 26.31
N VAL A 54 -4.77 0.22 27.64
CA VAL A 54 -5.85 0.32 28.63
C VAL A 54 -6.55 1.69 28.55
N GLY A 55 -5.79 2.79 28.41
CA GLY A 55 -6.37 4.13 28.28
C GLY A 55 -7.19 4.33 27.00
N SER A 56 -6.83 3.65 25.90
CA SER A 56 -7.57 3.73 24.64
C SER A 56 -8.94 3.06 24.71
N PHE A 57 -9.07 2.01 25.52
CA PHE A 57 -10.34 1.30 25.76
C PHE A 57 -11.38 2.19 26.46
N PHE A 58 -10.97 3.10 27.33
CA PHE A 58 -11.90 3.98 28.06
C PHE A 58 -12.33 5.23 27.27
N ASN A 59 -11.64 5.56 26.16
CA ASN A 59 -11.88 6.78 25.40
C ASN A 59 -12.74 6.60 24.13
N GLY A 60 -13.41 5.46 23.97
CA GLY A 60 -14.38 5.24 22.88
C GLY A 60 -13.78 5.18 21.47
N LYS A 61 -12.45 5.19 21.34
CA LYS A 61 -11.76 4.95 20.06
C LYS A 61 -11.66 3.45 19.87
N GLY A 62 -12.36 2.94 18.85
CA GLY A 62 -12.50 1.51 18.58
C GLY A 62 -11.18 0.74 18.44
N ILE A 63 -11.34 -0.58 18.25
CA ILE A 63 -10.33 -1.65 18.34
C ILE A 63 -9.07 -1.38 17.49
N ALA A 64 -9.17 -0.57 16.44
CA ALA A 64 -8.06 -0.17 15.57
C ALA A 64 -6.86 0.47 16.33
N GLY A 65 -7.09 1.17 17.44
CA GLY A 65 -5.99 1.73 18.25
C GLY A 65 -5.18 0.68 19.03
N SER A 66 -5.78 -0.47 19.32
CA SER A 66 -5.20 -1.50 20.19
C SER A 66 -4.21 -2.43 19.47
N ILE A 67 -4.46 -2.69 18.18
CA ILE A 67 -3.62 -3.57 17.35
C ILE A 67 -2.23 -2.95 17.13
N ILE A 68 -2.15 -1.63 16.91
CA ILE A 68 -0.88 -0.92 16.73
C ILE A 68 -0.06 -0.96 18.03
N GLY A 69 -0.70 -0.81 19.20
CA GLY A 69 -0.04 -0.89 20.50
C GLY A 69 0.60 -2.27 20.79
N LEU A 70 -0.10 -3.35 20.44
CA LEU A 70 0.43 -4.72 20.60
C LEU A 70 1.60 -5.01 19.65
N GLY A 71 1.55 -4.49 18.41
CA GLY A 71 2.65 -4.61 17.46
C GLY A 71 3.97 -4.05 18.00
N PHE A 72 3.94 -2.85 18.60
CA PHE A 72 5.13 -2.23 19.18
C PHE A 72 5.63 -2.93 20.46
N ALA A 73 4.74 -3.55 21.24
CA ALA A 73 5.14 -4.30 22.44
C ALA A 73 5.91 -5.60 22.13
N LEU A 74 5.72 -6.19 20.94
CA LEU A 74 6.40 -7.42 20.53
C LEU A 74 7.80 -7.18 19.94
N ILE A 75 8.09 -5.99 19.42
CA ILE A 75 9.39 -5.67 18.79
C ILE A 75 10.57 -5.89 19.76
N PRO A 76 10.55 -5.42 21.02
CA PRO A 76 11.66 -5.66 21.96
C PRO A 76 11.86 -7.14 22.29
N VAL A 77 10.77 -7.91 22.38
CA VAL A 77 10.81 -9.35 22.69
C VAL A 77 11.43 -10.12 21.51
N LEU A 78 11.01 -9.81 20.29
CA LEU A 78 11.58 -10.40 19.07
C LEU A 78 13.04 -10.00 18.87
N TYR A 79 13.41 -8.75 19.17
CA TYR A 79 14.79 -8.28 19.09
C TYR A 79 15.71 -9.02 20.08
N LEU A 80 15.28 -9.20 21.33
CA LEU A 80 16.03 -9.97 22.33
C LEU A 80 16.13 -11.46 21.96
N SER A 81 15.07 -12.04 21.41
CA SER A 81 15.06 -13.43 20.92
C SER A 81 16.04 -13.64 19.76
N HIS A 82 16.04 -12.73 18.78
CA HIS A 82 16.95 -12.77 17.63
C HIS A 82 18.42 -12.63 18.06
N ARG A 83 18.71 -11.70 18.98
CA ARG A 83 20.08 -11.50 19.46
C ARG A 83 20.62 -12.71 20.23
N HIS A 84 19.77 -13.42 20.97
CA HIS A 84 20.20 -14.61 21.71
C HIS A 84 20.54 -15.79 20.79
N ARG A 85 19.87 -15.92 19.62
CA ARG A 85 20.24 -16.95 18.63
C ARG A 85 21.65 -16.77 18.10
N ASN A 86 22.08 -15.54 17.83
CA ASN A 86 23.38 -15.27 17.24
C ASN A 86 24.56 -15.50 18.20
N SER A 87 24.32 -15.53 19.52
CA SER A 87 25.38 -15.82 20.50
C SER A 87 25.68 -17.32 20.64
N LEU A 88 24.81 -18.21 20.13
CA LEU A 88 24.95 -19.66 20.29
C LEU A 88 25.64 -20.34 19.09
N THR A 89 25.91 -19.62 18.01
CA THR A 89 26.52 -20.17 16.79
C THR A 89 28.05 -20.08 16.73
N SER A 90 28.72 -19.59 17.79
CA SER A 90 30.15 -19.27 17.70
C SER A 90 31.11 -20.27 18.33
N ASP A 91 30.65 -21.39 18.90
CA ASP A 91 31.56 -22.45 19.38
C ASP A 91 30.99 -23.84 19.09
N SER A 92 31.43 -24.42 17.97
CA SER A 92 31.13 -25.79 17.58
C SER A 92 32.39 -26.47 17.04
N SER A 93 33.33 -26.72 17.94
CA SER A 93 34.37 -27.73 17.73
C SER A 93 34.60 -28.54 19.00
N THR A 94 33.58 -29.32 19.41
CA THR A 94 33.70 -30.69 19.96
C THR A 94 32.36 -31.10 20.54
N GLY A 95 31.91 -32.30 20.17
CA GLY A 95 30.53 -32.73 20.37
C GLY A 95 30.14 -32.89 21.84
N THR A 96 28.86 -32.65 22.12
CA THR A 96 27.96 -33.52 22.89
C THR A 96 26.53 -33.00 22.68
N GLN A 97 25.61 -33.90 22.31
CA GLN A 97 24.17 -33.67 22.26
C GLN A 97 23.64 -33.05 23.56
N ILE A 98 23.00 -31.87 23.51
CA ILE A 98 22.07 -31.44 24.56
C ILE A 98 20.79 -30.81 23.96
N SER A 99 19.75 -31.63 24.08
CA SER A 99 18.29 -31.42 24.21
C SER A 99 17.53 -30.26 23.54
N ARG A 100 16.64 -30.71 22.63
CA ARG A 100 15.38 -30.13 22.19
C ARG A 100 14.43 -29.83 23.38
N ASN A 101 14.50 -28.64 23.98
CA ASN A 101 13.49 -28.25 25.00
C ASN A 101 12.88 -26.83 24.82
N TRP A 102 13.13 -26.16 23.70
CA TRP A 102 12.63 -24.80 23.44
C TRP A 102 11.21 -24.72 22.84
N LEU A 103 10.55 -25.86 22.60
CA LEU A 103 9.22 -25.90 21.96
C LEU A 103 8.03 -25.70 22.93
N LEU A 104 8.24 -25.68 24.25
CA LEU A 104 7.14 -25.65 25.23
C LEU A 104 6.76 -24.25 25.77
N VAL A 105 7.52 -23.20 25.45
CA VAL A 105 7.22 -21.84 25.98
C VAL A 105 6.56 -20.93 24.93
N GLY A 106 6.66 -21.25 23.63
CA GLY A 106 6.15 -20.38 22.54
C GLY A 106 4.68 -20.58 22.14
N ILE A 107 4.05 -21.71 22.50
CA ILE A 107 2.74 -22.11 21.97
C ILE A 107 1.52 -21.51 22.72
N PRO A 108 1.51 -21.27 24.06
CA PRO A 108 0.28 -20.84 24.72
C PRO A 108 -0.11 -19.37 24.44
N VAL A 109 0.83 -18.50 24.05
CA VAL A 109 0.54 -17.09 23.72
C VAL A 109 -0.14 -16.93 22.35
N LEU A 110 0.17 -17.82 21.40
CA LEU A 110 -0.46 -17.83 20.08
C LEU A 110 -1.89 -18.39 20.10
N ALA A 111 -2.18 -19.35 20.98
CA ALA A 111 -3.52 -19.92 21.12
C ALA A 111 -4.53 -18.95 21.76
N ALA A 112 -4.10 -18.10 22.71
CA ALA A 112 -4.97 -17.08 23.31
C ALA A 112 -5.31 -15.92 22.36
N LEU A 113 -4.48 -15.67 21.35
CA LEU A 113 -4.69 -14.58 20.38
C LEU A 113 -5.63 -14.99 19.23
N VAL A 114 -5.85 -16.30 19.01
CA VAL A 114 -6.70 -16.83 17.93
C VAL A 114 -8.16 -17.04 18.37
N LEU A 115 -8.44 -17.20 19.67
CA LEU A 115 -9.78 -17.51 20.18
C LEU A 115 -10.63 -16.28 20.58
N GLY A 116 -10.11 -15.06 20.45
CA GLY A 116 -10.80 -13.83 20.88
C GLY A 116 -11.33 -12.92 19.77
N CYS A 117 -11.25 -13.34 18.50
CA CYS A 117 -11.79 -12.59 17.36
C CYS A 117 -13.06 -13.27 16.87
N GLU A 118 -14.15 -13.13 17.64
CA GLU A 118 -15.48 -13.25 17.02
C GLU A 118 -15.64 -11.99 16.13
N PRO A 119 -15.82 -12.14 14.82
CA PRO A 119 -16.19 -11.00 13.99
C PRO A 119 -17.57 -10.56 14.48
N LEU A 120 -17.63 -9.39 15.11
CA LEU A 120 -18.88 -8.67 15.26
C LEU A 120 -19.33 -8.31 13.85
N ASP A 121 -20.13 -9.21 13.27
CA ASP A 121 -20.80 -9.06 12.00
C ASP A 121 -21.93 -8.03 12.22
N ASP A 122 -21.53 -6.77 12.39
CA ASP A 122 -22.43 -5.62 12.38
C ASP A 122 -22.80 -5.32 10.92
N THR A 123 -23.39 -6.32 10.26
CA THR A 123 -24.03 -6.20 8.96
C THR A 123 -25.39 -5.55 9.17
N SER A 124 -25.38 -4.28 9.57
CA SER A 124 -26.46 -3.39 9.19
C SER A 124 -26.23 -3.09 7.71
N GLU A 125 -26.88 -3.85 6.82
CA GLU A 125 -26.90 -3.49 5.41
C GLU A 125 -27.36 -2.03 5.33
N PRO A 126 -26.58 -1.12 4.72
CA PRO A 126 -26.99 0.26 4.60
C PRO A 126 -28.34 0.28 3.89
N LEU A 127 -29.31 0.96 4.51
CA LEU A 127 -30.64 1.12 3.96
C LEU A 127 -30.52 2.02 2.73
N ARG A 128 -30.41 1.38 1.57
CA ARG A 128 -30.41 2.05 0.27
C ARG A 128 -31.65 2.92 0.12
N ASP A 129 -31.46 4.10 -0.44
CA ASP A 129 -32.56 5.01 -0.79
C ASP A 129 -33.42 4.40 -1.93
N PRO A 130 -34.69 4.06 -1.69
CA PRO A 130 -35.58 3.53 -2.73
C PRO A 130 -35.89 4.56 -3.83
N ASP A 131 -35.73 5.85 -3.53
CA ASP A 131 -35.97 6.96 -4.46
C ASP A 131 -34.70 7.38 -5.21
N ALA A 132 -33.60 6.63 -5.06
CA ALA A 132 -32.35 6.88 -5.77
C ALA A 132 -32.57 6.85 -7.30
N VAL A 133 -32.05 7.86 -7.98
CA VAL A 133 -32.20 8.04 -9.44
C VAL A 133 -30.96 7.53 -10.16
N MET A 134 -31.18 6.80 -11.25
CA MET A 134 -30.12 6.28 -12.10
C MET A 134 -29.38 7.42 -12.80
N ILE A 135 -28.07 7.48 -12.62
CA ILE A 135 -27.19 8.44 -13.29
C ILE A 135 -26.87 8.02 -14.72
N ASN A 136 -26.52 8.98 -15.58
CA ASN A 136 -26.03 8.68 -16.93
C ASN A 136 -24.55 8.31 -16.89
N VAL A 137 -24.23 7.07 -17.26
CA VAL A 137 -22.86 6.56 -17.33
C VAL A 137 -22.45 6.16 -18.74
N ILE A 138 -23.33 6.33 -19.74
CA ILE A 138 -23.01 6.04 -21.14
C ILE A 138 -21.88 6.97 -21.61
N GLY A 139 -20.86 6.40 -22.26
CA GLY A 139 -19.67 7.08 -22.75
C GLY A 139 -18.54 7.21 -21.73
N GLN A 140 -18.77 6.87 -20.46
CA GLN A 140 -17.71 6.87 -19.44
C GLN A 140 -16.81 5.64 -19.55
N VAL A 141 -15.59 5.75 -19.04
CA VAL A 141 -14.74 4.59 -18.75
C VAL A 141 -15.43 3.76 -17.67
N LEU A 142 -15.41 2.43 -17.80
CA LEU A 142 -16.15 1.53 -16.91
C LEU A 142 -15.69 1.65 -15.43
N ASP A 143 -14.44 2.04 -15.18
CA ASP A 143 -13.93 2.30 -13.83
C ASP A 143 -14.67 3.50 -13.19
N ASP A 144 -14.69 4.64 -13.88
CA ASP A 144 -15.40 5.85 -13.45
C ASP A 144 -16.90 5.60 -13.31
N ALA A 145 -17.50 4.85 -14.24
CA ALA A 145 -18.91 4.48 -14.18
C ALA A 145 -19.23 3.66 -12.92
N LYS A 146 -18.38 2.70 -12.54
CA LYS A 146 -18.55 1.91 -11.32
C LYS A 146 -18.40 2.77 -10.06
N ASP A 147 -17.45 3.68 -10.05
CA ASP A 147 -17.24 4.58 -8.92
C ASP A 147 -18.45 5.51 -8.72
N ASN A 148 -19.00 6.04 -9.81
CA ASN A 148 -20.21 6.86 -9.78
C ASN A 148 -21.43 6.06 -9.30
N LEU A 149 -21.57 4.79 -9.71
CA LEU A 149 -22.67 3.92 -9.30
C LEU A 149 -22.52 3.38 -7.87
N LYS A 150 -21.30 3.37 -7.31
CA LYS A 150 -21.05 2.93 -5.93
C LYS A 150 -21.78 3.81 -4.91
N ALA A 151 -21.94 5.10 -5.21
CA ALA A 151 -22.71 6.04 -4.38
C ALA A 151 -24.21 5.70 -4.30
N LEU A 152 -24.72 4.92 -5.26
CA LEU A 152 -26.11 4.46 -5.31
C LEU A 152 -26.29 3.05 -4.71
N GLU A 153 -25.21 2.46 -4.20
CA GLU A 153 -25.21 1.12 -3.59
C GLU A 153 -25.80 0.03 -4.52
N VAL A 154 -25.55 0.14 -5.83
CA VAL A 154 -25.96 -0.85 -6.83
C VAL A 154 -24.81 -1.77 -7.23
N LYS A 155 -25.11 -3.05 -7.45
CA LYS A 155 -24.17 -4.00 -8.06
C LYS A 155 -24.11 -3.76 -9.56
N VAL A 156 -22.90 -3.77 -10.12
CA VAL A 156 -22.69 -3.55 -11.56
C VAL A 156 -22.34 -4.87 -12.22
N LYS A 157 -23.16 -5.27 -13.19
CA LYS A 157 -22.91 -6.40 -14.09
C LYS A 157 -22.55 -5.89 -15.48
N THR A 158 -21.56 -6.50 -16.12
CA THR A 158 -21.06 -6.04 -17.43
C THR A 158 -21.35 -7.03 -18.54
N ILE A 159 -21.75 -6.52 -19.71
CA ILE A 159 -21.92 -7.29 -20.95
C ILE A 159 -21.03 -6.71 -22.06
N ASP A 160 -20.40 -7.57 -22.86
CA ASP A 160 -19.63 -7.16 -24.03
C ASP A 160 -20.55 -6.86 -25.23
N ASP A 161 -20.76 -5.57 -25.51
CA ASP A 161 -21.68 -5.07 -26.56
C ASP A 161 -21.15 -5.29 -27.98
N THR A 162 -19.91 -5.78 -28.13
CA THR A 162 -19.43 -6.29 -29.43
C THR A 162 -20.05 -7.64 -29.78
N GLY A 163 -20.65 -8.33 -28.81
CA GLY A 163 -21.15 -9.69 -28.95
C GLY A 163 -20.06 -10.77 -28.88
N GLY A 164 -18.82 -10.39 -28.52
CA GLY A 164 -17.69 -11.30 -28.39
C GLY A 164 -17.68 -12.14 -27.10
N GLY A 165 -18.56 -11.82 -26.13
CA GLY A 165 -18.64 -12.55 -24.86
C GLY A 165 -17.37 -12.48 -24.01
N ARG A 166 -16.56 -11.42 -24.18
CA ARG A 166 -15.30 -11.24 -23.46
C ARG A 166 -15.56 -10.83 -22.01
N SER A 167 -14.71 -11.30 -21.11
CA SER A 167 -14.70 -10.87 -19.71
C SER A 167 -13.86 -9.62 -19.52
N VAL A 168 -14.34 -8.68 -18.69
CA VAL A 168 -13.62 -7.47 -18.31
C VAL A 168 -12.50 -7.83 -17.32
N ILE A 169 -11.24 -7.80 -17.77
CA ILE A 169 -10.07 -8.03 -16.89
C ILE A 169 -9.56 -6.71 -16.27
N LEU A 170 -9.58 -5.62 -17.05
CA LEU A 170 -9.10 -4.30 -16.66
C LEU A 170 -10.17 -3.25 -17.00
N SER A 171 -10.96 -2.80 -16.02
CA SER A 171 -12.10 -1.88 -16.26
C SER A 171 -11.72 -0.62 -17.04
N LYS A 172 -10.51 -0.08 -16.84
CA LYS A 172 -10.03 1.13 -17.53
C LYS A 172 -9.92 1.02 -19.05
N ASN A 173 -9.85 -0.20 -19.58
CA ASN A 173 -9.77 -0.46 -21.03
C ASN A 173 -11.15 -0.63 -21.68
N TRP A 174 -12.23 -0.29 -20.96
CA TRP A 174 -13.60 -0.47 -21.43
C TRP A 174 -14.38 0.82 -21.27
N THR A 175 -15.22 1.12 -22.27
CA THR A 175 -16.13 2.26 -22.30
C THR A 175 -17.56 1.74 -22.25
N VAL A 176 -18.41 2.38 -21.46
CA VAL A 176 -19.84 2.04 -21.35
C VAL A 176 -20.58 2.51 -22.60
N THR A 177 -21.28 1.60 -23.26
CA THR A 177 -22.06 1.86 -24.47
C THR A 177 -23.56 1.78 -24.24
N SER A 178 -24.00 1.07 -23.20
CA SER A 178 -25.41 0.97 -22.83
C SER A 178 -25.59 0.75 -21.33
N GLN A 179 -26.77 1.11 -20.83
CA GLN A 179 -27.19 0.84 -19.45
C GLN A 179 -28.63 0.30 -19.45
N SER A 180 -28.89 -0.70 -18.61
CA SER A 180 -30.20 -1.38 -18.52
C SER A 180 -31.33 -0.53 -17.95
N ILE A 181 -31.01 0.43 -17.07
CA ILE A 181 -31.94 1.40 -16.52
C ILE A 181 -31.61 2.75 -17.14
N ALA A 182 -32.58 3.46 -17.71
CA ALA A 182 -32.30 4.73 -18.36
C ALA A 182 -31.88 5.79 -17.33
N ALA A 183 -31.04 6.72 -17.77
CA ALA A 183 -30.66 7.84 -16.91
C ALA A 183 -31.90 8.68 -16.56
N GLY A 184 -32.04 9.04 -15.28
CA GLY A 184 -33.20 9.76 -14.75
C GLY A 184 -34.32 8.86 -14.23
N ASP A 185 -34.27 7.55 -14.49
CA ASP A 185 -35.25 6.62 -13.94
C ASP A 185 -34.96 6.30 -12.46
N VAL A 186 -36.01 6.08 -11.69
CA VAL A 186 -35.90 5.64 -10.29
C VAL A 186 -35.43 4.18 -10.24
N LEU A 187 -34.44 3.91 -9.39
CA LEU A 187 -33.87 2.56 -9.23
C LEU A 187 -34.83 1.61 -8.51
N GLY A 188 -35.64 2.12 -7.57
CA GLY A 188 -36.56 1.32 -6.74
C GLY A 188 -35.81 0.22 -5.98
N ASP A 189 -36.37 -0.98 -5.97
CA ASP A 189 -35.80 -2.15 -5.27
C ASP A 189 -34.68 -2.87 -6.04
N ARG A 190 -34.28 -2.38 -7.23
CA ARG A 190 -33.32 -3.10 -8.10
C ARG A 190 -31.90 -3.01 -7.57
N THR A 191 -31.37 -4.08 -7.01
CA THR A 191 -30.01 -4.12 -6.43
C THR A 191 -28.88 -4.26 -7.45
N GLU A 192 -29.20 -4.48 -8.72
CA GLU A 192 -28.23 -4.72 -9.79
C GLU A 192 -28.57 -3.91 -11.05
N VAL A 193 -27.52 -3.34 -11.67
CA VAL A 193 -27.57 -2.63 -12.95
C VAL A 193 -26.63 -3.32 -13.93
N GLU A 194 -27.15 -3.64 -15.10
CA GLU A 194 -26.37 -4.16 -16.21
C GLU A 194 -25.88 -3.02 -17.12
N LEU A 195 -24.57 -3.02 -17.42
CA LEU A 195 -23.90 -2.09 -18.32
C LEU A 195 -23.34 -2.86 -19.52
N GLY A 196 -23.70 -2.43 -20.71
CA GLY A 196 -23.02 -2.86 -21.93
C GLY A 196 -21.74 -2.06 -22.13
N VAL A 197 -20.66 -2.74 -22.48
CA VAL A 197 -19.33 -2.16 -22.62
C VAL A 197 -18.64 -2.64 -23.89
N VAL A 198 -17.78 -1.79 -24.44
CA VAL A 198 -16.85 -2.14 -25.52
C VAL A 198 -15.42 -1.80 -25.08
N LYS A 199 -14.43 -2.46 -25.67
CA LYS A 199 -13.03 -2.08 -25.41
C LYS A 199 -12.80 -0.68 -25.97
N THR A 200 -12.06 0.16 -25.25
CA THR A 200 -11.77 1.53 -25.69
C THR A 200 -11.21 1.55 -27.11
N GLY A 201 -11.85 2.30 -28.02
CA GLY A 201 -11.51 2.37 -29.44
C GLY A 201 -12.26 1.38 -30.35
N GLU A 202 -13.05 0.46 -29.80
CA GLU A 202 -13.97 -0.40 -30.57
C GLU A 202 -15.37 0.22 -30.66
N SER A 203 -16.14 -0.19 -31.68
CA SER A 203 -17.53 0.22 -31.87
C SER A 203 -18.50 -0.92 -31.53
N LYS A 204 -19.69 -0.59 -31.06
CA LYS A 204 -20.74 -1.60 -30.77
C LYS A 204 -21.27 -2.21 -32.07
N LYS A 205 -21.71 -3.47 -32.00
CA LYS A 205 -22.16 -4.23 -33.18
C LYS A 205 -23.34 -3.57 -33.91
N SER A 206 -24.23 -2.89 -33.20
CA SER A 206 -25.39 -2.24 -33.82
C SER A 206 -25.03 -1.04 -34.70
N ASP A 207 -23.88 -0.41 -34.50
CA ASP A 207 -23.45 0.74 -35.31
C ASP A 207 -22.87 0.31 -36.66
N MET A 208 -22.46 -0.95 -36.81
CA MET A 208 -21.91 -1.47 -38.07
C MET A 208 -22.98 -1.85 -39.11
N GLN A 209 -24.26 -1.85 -38.75
CA GLN A 209 -25.32 -2.34 -39.64
C GLN A 209 -26.06 -1.25 -40.44
N ASP A 210 -25.72 0.03 -40.29
CA ASP A 210 -26.45 1.14 -40.94
C ASP A 210 -25.65 1.91 -42.00
N ASN A 211 -24.40 1.50 -42.30
CA ASN A 211 -23.49 2.24 -43.20
C ASN A 211 -23.29 1.63 -44.61
N ASP A 212 -24.17 0.73 -45.07
CA ASP A 212 -24.05 0.10 -46.41
C ASP A 212 -24.90 0.81 -47.50
N VAL A 213 -25.11 2.13 -47.38
CA VAL A 213 -25.70 2.94 -48.45
C VAL A 213 -24.61 3.82 -49.06
N VAL A 214 -23.87 3.22 -50.00
CA VAL A 214 -22.92 3.91 -50.88
C VAL A 214 -23.69 4.92 -51.74
N GLN A 215 -23.54 6.21 -51.45
CA GLN A 215 -23.79 7.27 -52.45
C GLN A 215 -22.49 7.54 -53.23
N PRO A 216 -22.52 7.52 -54.57
CA PRO A 216 -21.37 7.92 -55.37
C PRO A 216 -21.28 9.45 -55.39
N VAL A 217 -20.27 10.02 -54.74
CA VAL A 217 -19.93 11.43 -54.88
C VAL A 217 -18.68 11.54 -55.75
N GLU A 218 -18.89 12.19 -56.89
CA GLU A 218 -17.91 12.62 -57.88
C GLU A 218 -16.76 13.39 -57.20
N GLN A 219 -15.54 12.88 -57.36
CA GLN A 219 -14.34 13.38 -56.73
C GLN A 219 -13.69 14.45 -57.62
N GLU A 220 -13.98 15.72 -57.33
CA GLU A 220 -13.28 16.85 -57.93
C GLU A 220 -11.94 17.10 -57.22
N ARG A 221 -10.91 17.25 -58.04
CA ARG A 221 -9.48 17.35 -57.72
C ARG A 221 -9.16 18.61 -56.90
N GLN A 222 -8.69 18.45 -55.68
CA GLN A 222 -7.97 19.48 -54.92
C GLN A 222 -6.58 18.97 -54.48
N GLU A 223 -5.65 19.92 -54.43
CA GLU A 223 -4.20 19.84 -54.18
C GLU A 223 -3.80 19.18 -52.85
N PRO A 224 -2.52 18.74 -52.69
CA PRO A 224 -2.10 17.91 -51.57
C PRO A 224 -1.95 18.73 -50.29
N GLU A 225 -2.99 18.73 -49.45
CA GLU A 225 -2.83 18.99 -48.03
C GLU A 225 -2.08 17.83 -47.38
N SER A 226 -0.99 18.18 -46.69
CA SER A 226 -0.14 17.28 -45.91
C SER A 226 -0.95 16.61 -44.79
N ASN A 227 -1.46 15.41 -45.07
CA ASN A 227 -2.07 14.48 -44.12
C ASN A 227 -1.03 13.89 -43.15
N THR A 228 -0.39 14.73 -42.33
CA THR A 228 0.24 14.21 -41.12
C THR A 228 -0.88 13.89 -40.13
N PRO A 229 -1.00 12.64 -39.64
CA PRO A 229 -1.98 12.29 -38.62
C PRO A 229 -1.88 13.29 -37.46
N VAL A 230 -3.00 13.88 -37.05
CA VAL A 230 -3.08 14.93 -36.01
C VAL A 230 -2.32 14.55 -34.74
N GLY A 231 -2.20 13.26 -34.42
CA GLY A 231 -1.46 12.76 -33.25
C GLY A 231 0.07 12.88 -33.31
N ASP A 232 0.69 13.10 -34.47
CA ASP A 232 2.16 13.18 -34.54
C ASP A 232 2.69 14.53 -34.04
N ARG A 233 1.96 15.63 -34.27
CA ARG A 233 2.36 16.95 -33.76
C ARG A 233 2.26 17.04 -32.24
N ASP A 234 1.19 16.50 -31.67
CA ASP A 234 1.01 16.52 -30.21
C ASP A 234 2.10 15.72 -29.49
N ARG A 235 2.55 14.62 -30.11
CA ARG A 235 3.68 13.82 -29.61
C ARG A 235 5.00 14.58 -29.67
N GLU A 236 5.28 15.28 -30.77
CA GLU A 236 6.48 16.10 -30.89
C GLU A 236 6.50 17.21 -29.84
N VAL A 237 5.36 17.90 -29.64
CA VAL A 237 5.24 18.95 -28.61
C VAL A 237 5.46 18.38 -27.20
N ALA A 238 4.92 17.21 -26.88
CA ALA A 238 5.15 16.55 -25.60
C ALA A 238 6.63 16.19 -25.39
N ASP A 239 7.27 15.59 -26.40
CA ASP A 239 8.68 15.21 -26.36
C ASP A 239 9.59 16.45 -26.15
N GLU A 240 9.33 17.52 -26.88
CA GLU A 240 10.04 18.80 -26.76
C GLU A 240 9.83 19.44 -25.38
N SER A 241 8.60 19.42 -24.86
CA SER A 241 8.28 19.99 -23.55
C SER A 241 9.01 19.28 -22.41
N PHE A 242 9.13 17.95 -22.49
CA PHE A 242 9.84 17.13 -21.52
C PHE A 242 11.33 17.48 -21.50
N ILE A 243 11.99 17.48 -22.67
CA ILE A 243 13.42 17.80 -22.76
C ILE A 243 13.70 19.25 -22.34
N LEU A 244 12.87 20.20 -22.79
CA LEU A 244 13.02 21.60 -22.40
C LEU A 244 12.97 21.78 -20.88
N TYR A 245 12.07 21.07 -20.19
CA TYR A 245 12.00 21.13 -18.73
C TYR A 245 13.27 20.60 -18.06
N LEU A 246 13.81 19.47 -18.53
CA LEU A 246 15.04 18.90 -17.99
C LEU A 246 16.24 19.83 -18.20
N ASP A 247 16.35 20.41 -19.39
CA ASP A 247 17.42 21.35 -19.74
C ASP A 247 17.34 22.64 -18.90
N LEU A 248 16.14 23.21 -18.74
CA LEU A 248 15.92 24.41 -17.92
C LEU A 248 16.28 24.21 -16.45
N ASN A 249 16.13 23.00 -15.92
CA ASN A 249 16.46 22.65 -14.54
C ASN A 249 17.87 22.04 -14.40
N ASN A 250 18.64 21.97 -15.50
CA ASN A 250 19.98 21.38 -15.55
C ASN A 250 20.02 19.95 -14.98
N ILE A 251 19.03 19.14 -15.35
CA ILE A 251 18.88 17.76 -14.90
C ILE A 251 19.54 16.82 -15.92
N PRO A 252 20.57 16.04 -15.55
CA PRO A 252 21.22 15.14 -16.48
C PRO A 252 20.32 13.93 -16.77
N TYR A 253 19.93 13.62 -17.99
CA TYR A 253 19.04 12.48 -18.29
C TYR A 253 19.75 11.16 -18.64
N GLY A 254 21.04 11.04 -18.31
CA GLY A 254 21.74 9.75 -18.31
C GLY A 254 21.99 9.10 -19.68
N GLY A 255 21.89 9.85 -20.77
CA GLY A 255 22.03 9.35 -22.12
C GLY A 255 21.86 10.46 -23.16
N ASP A 256 21.50 10.07 -24.38
CA ASP A 256 21.07 11.03 -25.40
C ASP A 256 19.60 11.45 -25.19
N ARG A 257 19.21 12.46 -25.97
CA ARG A 257 17.87 13.05 -25.94
C ARG A 257 16.76 12.04 -26.22
N GLU A 258 16.98 11.14 -27.18
CA GLU A 258 15.99 10.15 -27.60
C GLU A 258 15.77 9.09 -26.51
N THR A 259 16.86 8.66 -25.86
CA THR A 259 16.82 7.77 -24.70
C THR A 259 16.06 8.40 -23.54
N ALA A 260 16.24 9.70 -23.31
CA ALA A 260 15.50 10.42 -22.27
C ALA A 260 14.00 10.45 -22.56
N ILE A 261 13.60 10.83 -23.78
CA ILE A 261 12.19 10.83 -24.22
C ILE A 261 11.59 9.43 -24.04
N HIS A 262 12.30 8.39 -24.49
CA HIS A 262 11.85 7.01 -24.36
C HIS A 262 11.66 6.61 -22.90
N SER A 263 12.62 6.95 -22.02
CA SER A 263 12.51 6.69 -20.58
C SER A 263 11.35 7.45 -19.93
N GLY A 264 11.08 8.69 -20.36
CA GLY A 264 9.95 9.46 -19.89
C GLY A 264 8.61 8.82 -20.25
N ARG A 265 8.46 8.36 -21.50
CA ARG A 265 7.28 7.62 -21.96
C ARG A 265 7.09 6.29 -21.21
N LEU A 266 8.17 5.53 -21.01
CA LEU A 266 8.12 4.29 -20.21
C LEU A 266 7.70 4.55 -18.75
N THR A 267 8.15 5.65 -18.16
CA THR A 267 7.73 6.04 -16.81
C THR A 267 6.23 6.30 -16.77
N CYS A 268 5.71 6.99 -17.78
CA CYS A 268 4.29 7.24 -17.92
C CYS A 268 3.46 5.96 -18.13
N ASP A 269 3.91 5.05 -18.99
CA ASP A 269 3.28 3.74 -19.19
C ASP A 269 3.27 2.90 -17.90
N TYR A 270 4.33 2.97 -17.11
CA TYR A 270 4.40 2.30 -15.81
C TYR A 270 3.39 2.89 -14.81
N ILE A 271 3.25 4.22 -14.77
CA ILE A 271 2.29 4.89 -13.88
C ILE A 271 0.85 4.60 -14.30
N SER A 272 0.54 4.64 -15.59
CA SER A 272 -0.81 4.40 -16.12
C SER A 272 -1.27 2.96 -15.97
N SER A 273 -0.34 1.99 -16.06
CA SER A 273 -0.62 0.56 -15.90
C SER A 273 -0.64 0.10 -14.43
N GLY A 274 -0.16 0.93 -13.50
CA GLY A 274 -0.14 0.63 -12.07
C GLY A 274 -1.54 0.52 -11.46
N LYS A 275 -1.69 -0.36 -10.45
CA LYS A 275 -2.94 -0.46 -9.67
C LYS A 275 -3.26 0.80 -8.86
N SER A 276 -2.22 1.56 -8.49
CA SER A 276 -2.30 2.88 -7.87
C SER A 276 -1.25 3.77 -8.55
N PRO A 277 -1.68 4.80 -9.29
CA PRO A 277 -0.78 5.77 -9.91
C PRO A 277 0.15 6.45 -8.89
N GLU A 278 -0.38 6.76 -7.69
CA GLU A 278 0.36 7.43 -6.62
C GLU A 278 1.55 6.58 -6.12
N LEU A 279 1.31 5.29 -5.88
CA LEU A 279 2.38 4.36 -5.51
C LEU A 279 3.39 4.19 -6.65
N SER A 280 2.92 4.23 -7.90
CA SER A 280 3.78 4.05 -9.09
C SER A 280 4.71 5.26 -9.29
N VAL A 281 4.22 6.47 -9.00
CA VAL A 281 5.05 7.70 -8.96
C VAL A 281 6.14 7.57 -7.89
N ILE A 282 5.77 7.17 -6.66
CA ILE A 282 6.75 7.01 -5.56
C ILE A 282 7.82 5.98 -5.92
N VAL A 283 7.43 4.85 -6.51
CA VAL A 283 8.37 3.82 -6.95
C VAL A 283 9.29 4.37 -8.05
N SER A 284 8.75 5.10 -9.03
CA SER A 284 9.55 5.69 -10.11
C SER A 284 10.58 6.70 -9.58
N ILE A 285 10.19 7.54 -8.62
CA ILE A 285 11.12 8.47 -7.94
C ILE A 285 12.24 7.69 -7.25
N LYS A 286 11.89 6.64 -6.50
CA LYS A 286 12.87 5.82 -5.81
C LYS A 286 13.84 5.12 -6.79
N THR A 287 13.34 4.60 -7.91
CA THR A 287 14.17 3.97 -8.94
C THR A 287 15.14 4.97 -9.59
N ALA A 288 14.70 6.21 -9.83
CA ALA A 288 15.60 7.26 -10.28
C ALA A 288 16.68 7.57 -9.22
N GLN A 289 16.32 7.65 -7.93
CA GLN A 289 17.31 7.84 -6.87
C GLN A 289 18.34 6.70 -6.80
N GLU A 290 17.90 5.46 -6.98
CA GLU A 290 18.79 4.28 -7.04
C GLU A 290 19.73 4.33 -8.26
N SER A 291 19.35 5.06 -9.31
CA SER A 291 20.17 5.33 -10.51
C SER A 291 21.15 6.49 -10.33
N GLY A 292 21.25 7.06 -9.11
CA GLY A 292 22.21 8.12 -8.76
C GLY A 292 21.64 9.53 -8.80
N TYR A 293 20.34 9.71 -9.07
CA TYR A 293 19.69 11.01 -9.02
C TYR A 293 19.52 11.49 -7.59
N THR A 294 19.70 12.80 -7.36
CA THR A 294 19.26 13.39 -6.09
C THR A 294 17.74 13.28 -5.97
N ARG A 295 17.21 13.33 -4.75
CA ARG A 295 15.76 13.31 -4.52
C ARG A 295 15.02 14.35 -5.37
N THR A 296 15.50 15.59 -5.38
CA THR A 296 14.88 16.69 -6.12
C THR A 296 14.93 16.44 -7.63
N GLN A 297 16.05 15.95 -8.16
CA GLN A 297 16.13 15.60 -9.59
C GLN A 297 15.19 14.45 -9.94
N ALA A 298 15.11 13.42 -9.11
CA ALA A 298 14.20 12.29 -9.33
C ALA A 298 12.72 12.73 -9.35
N GLU A 299 12.32 13.58 -8.39
CA GLU A 299 10.98 14.18 -8.34
C GLU A 299 10.70 15.03 -9.60
N GLN A 300 11.68 15.82 -10.05
CA GLN A 300 11.55 16.65 -11.26
C GLN A 300 11.51 15.83 -12.57
N ILE A 301 12.31 14.77 -12.70
CA ILE A 301 12.29 13.87 -13.88
C ILE A 301 10.94 13.17 -13.97
N VAL A 302 10.47 12.57 -12.88
CA VAL A 302 9.20 11.85 -12.87
C VAL A 302 8.04 12.83 -13.05
N GLY A 303 8.06 13.98 -12.38
CA GLY A 303 7.01 15.00 -12.51
C GLY A 303 6.92 15.58 -13.92
N SER A 304 8.05 15.83 -14.57
CA SER A 304 8.07 16.30 -15.98
C SER A 304 7.61 15.22 -16.96
N ALA A 305 7.98 13.95 -16.73
CA ALA A 305 7.47 12.84 -17.54
C ALA A 305 5.96 12.69 -17.42
N VAL A 306 5.40 12.78 -16.20
CA VAL A 306 3.95 12.77 -15.96
C VAL A 306 3.28 13.95 -16.65
N GLY A 307 3.81 15.17 -16.46
CA GLY A 307 3.23 16.38 -17.05
C GLY A 307 3.25 16.39 -18.58
N ALA A 308 4.29 15.83 -19.20
CA ALA A 308 4.44 15.80 -20.66
C ALA A 308 3.67 14.64 -21.31
N PHE A 309 3.69 13.45 -20.72
CA PHE A 309 3.23 12.23 -21.39
C PHE A 309 1.91 11.67 -20.85
N CYS A 310 1.50 12.01 -19.63
CA CYS A 310 0.22 11.61 -19.04
C CYS A 310 -0.33 12.66 -18.09
N ALA A 311 -0.70 13.80 -18.68
CA ALA A 311 -1.26 14.93 -17.96
C ALA A 311 -2.49 14.57 -17.12
N GLU A 312 -3.22 13.50 -17.47
CA GLU A 312 -4.33 12.97 -16.68
C GLU A 312 -3.94 12.54 -15.26
N TYR A 313 -2.66 12.22 -14.99
CA TYR A 313 -2.16 11.82 -13.67
C TYR A 313 -1.45 12.95 -12.91
N LEU A 314 -1.58 14.21 -13.35
CA LEU A 314 -1.01 15.36 -12.62
C LEU A 314 -1.53 15.46 -11.17
N TYR A 315 -2.72 14.94 -10.88
CA TYR A 315 -3.28 14.90 -9.53
C TYR A 315 -2.47 14.00 -8.57
N ALA A 316 -1.77 12.99 -9.08
CA ALA A 316 -0.99 12.04 -8.27
C ALA A 316 0.33 12.64 -7.74
N LEU A 317 0.66 13.88 -8.13
CA LEU A 317 1.84 14.61 -7.66
C LEU A 317 1.57 15.47 -6.41
N ASN A 318 0.30 15.63 -6.01
CA ASN A 318 -0.12 16.40 -4.83
C ASN A 318 -0.41 15.49 -3.62
#